data_AF-A0A8S2ZE85-F1
#
_entry.id   AF-A0A8S2ZE85-F1
#
_cell.length_a   1.000
_cell.length_b   1.000
_cell.length_c   1.000
_cell.angle_alpha   90.00
_cell.angle_beta   90.00
_cell.angle_gamma   90.00
#
_symmetry.space_group_name_H-M   'P 1'
#
loop_
_entity.id
_entity.type
_entity.pdbx_description
1 polymer ?
#
loop_
_entity_poly.entity_id
_entity_poly.type
_entity_poly.pdbx_seq_one_letter_code
_entity_poly.pdbx_strand_id
1 'polypeptide(L)'
;MQISTYCGLILLIVASCCFSIPIKQSNGCGYEACNLGDPNKLNVHIVPHSHDDVGWLKTVDQYYYGARNDIQHAGVQYILDSVMMALDENPDRRFIYVEIGFFWRWWNQQADDMKAKVKQFVNDGRLEFISGGWCMNDEASTHYNSIIDQHS
;
A
#
# COMPACT_ATOMS: atom_id res chain seq x y z
N MET A 1 -7.87 -62.74 -35.20
CA MET A 1 -8.05 -61.41 -35.81
C MET A 1 -9.39 -60.87 -35.36
N GLN A 2 -9.42 -60.19 -34.21
CA GLN A 2 -10.45 -59.22 -33.83
C GLN A 2 -9.90 -58.44 -32.64
N ILE A 3 -9.90 -57.12 -32.83
CA ILE A 3 -9.30 -56.09 -32.00
C ILE A 3 -10.30 -55.76 -30.89
N SER A 4 -9.86 -55.73 -29.63
CA SER A 4 -10.62 -55.09 -28.55
C SER A 4 -9.71 -54.17 -27.75
N THR A 5 -9.97 -52.90 -27.98
CA THR A 5 -9.48 -51.64 -27.41
C THR A 5 -9.29 -51.69 -25.88
N TYR A 6 -8.06 -51.51 -25.41
CA TYR A 6 -7.79 -51.05 -24.04
C TYR A 6 -7.68 -49.52 -24.07
N CYS A 7 -8.71 -48.83 -23.59
CA CYS A 7 -8.68 -47.40 -23.36
C CYS A 7 -7.89 -47.15 -22.06
N GLY A 8 -6.58 -46.98 -22.20
CA GLY A 8 -5.71 -46.59 -21.10
C GLY A 8 -5.95 -45.13 -20.72
N LEU A 9 -6.58 -44.91 -19.57
CA LEU A 9 -6.69 -43.59 -18.95
C LEU A 9 -5.29 -43.18 -18.43
N ILE A 10 -4.56 -42.37 -19.20
CA ILE A 10 -3.34 -41.72 -18.71
C ILE A 10 -3.80 -40.47 -17.93
N LEU A 11 -3.85 -40.60 -16.61
CA LEU A 11 -4.05 -39.47 -15.70
C LEU A 11 -2.72 -38.72 -15.59
N LEU A 12 -2.54 -37.66 -16.40
CA LEU A 12 -1.43 -36.72 -16.23
C LEU A 12 -1.68 -35.89 -14.96
N ILE A 13 -1.07 -36.32 -13.85
CA ILE A 13 -0.99 -35.51 -12.63
C ILE A 13 -0.01 -34.38 -12.93
N VAL A 14 -0.53 -33.23 -13.35
CA VAL A 14 0.25 -31.98 -13.37
C VAL A 14 0.36 -31.54 -11.91
N ALA A 15 1.43 -31.99 -11.24
CA ALA A 15 1.85 -31.42 -9.98
C ALA A 15 2.30 -29.99 -10.26
N SER A 16 1.36 -29.05 -10.18
CA SER A 16 1.67 -27.63 -10.09
C SER A 16 2.41 -27.45 -8.77
N CYS A 17 3.75 -27.51 -8.81
CA CYS A 17 4.59 -27.05 -7.74
C CYS A 17 4.31 -25.55 -7.56
N CYS A 18 3.34 -25.23 -6.71
CA CYS A 18 3.23 -23.93 -6.09
C CYS A 18 4.52 -23.74 -5.31
N PHE A 19 5.53 -23.16 -5.96
CA PHE A 19 6.68 -22.60 -5.27
C PHE A 19 6.15 -21.40 -4.49
N SER A 20 5.68 -21.66 -3.27
CA SER A 20 5.47 -20.62 -2.29
C SER A 20 6.85 -20.03 -1.99
N ILE A 21 7.14 -18.86 -2.53
CA ILE A 21 8.29 -18.08 -2.11
C ILE A 21 8.09 -17.82 -0.62
N PRO A 22 9.00 -18.25 0.26
CA PRO A 22 8.86 -17.98 1.68
C PRO A 22 8.83 -16.47 1.87
N ILE A 23 7.71 -15.96 2.40
CA ILE A 23 7.60 -14.56 2.81
C ILE A 23 8.67 -14.35 3.87
N LYS A 24 9.62 -13.47 3.58
CA LYS A 24 10.66 -13.07 4.53
C LYS A 24 9.97 -12.23 5.59
N GLN A 25 9.43 -12.89 6.62
CA GLN A 25 8.79 -12.24 7.75
C GLN A 25 9.85 -11.37 8.45
N SER A 26 9.58 -10.06 8.59
CA SER A 26 10.47 -9.19 9.36
C SER A 26 10.44 -9.65 10.81
N ASN A 27 11.60 -9.75 11.45
CA ASN A 27 11.72 -10.22 12.84
C ASN A 27 11.29 -9.15 13.88
N GLY A 28 10.51 -8.14 13.47
CA GLY A 28 10.05 -7.04 14.32
C GLY A 28 9.23 -6.02 13.53
N CYS A 29 8.38 -5.26 14.23
CA CYS A 29 7.65 -4.10 13.71
C CYS A 29 8.35 -2.80 14.16
N GLY A 30 8.03 -1.65 13.55
CA GLY A 30 8.61 -0.38 13.99
C GLY A 30 10.11 -0.24 13.67
N TYR A 31 10.92 0.23 14.63
CA TYR A 31 12.34 0.50 14.42
C TYR A 31 13.14 -0.76 14.09
N GLU A 32 12.67 -1.92 14.54
CA GLU A 32 13.24 -3.23 14.28
C GLU A 32 13.09 -3.65 12.80
N ALA A 33 12.16 -3.04 12.06
CA ALA A 33 11.96 -3.27 10.63
C ALA A 33 12.84 -2.37 9.74
N CYS A 34 13.63 -1.46 10.32
CA CYS A 34 14.43 -0.49 9.59
C CYS A 34 15.62 -1.12 8.84
N ASN A 35 15.90 -0.59 7.65
CA ASN A 35 17.12 -0.90 6.92
C ASN A 35 18.29 -0.09 7.51
N LEU A 36 19.16 -0.73 8.29
CA LEU A 36 20.29 -0.07 8.97
C LEU A 36 21.40 0.44 8.03
N GLY A 37 21.41 -0.04 6.78
CA GLY A 37 22.46 0.30 5.81
C GLY A 37 23.80 -0.37 6.11
N ASP A 38 24.86 0.08 5.42
CA ASP A 38 26.24 -0.35 5.61
C ASP A 38 27.04 0.80 6.27
N PRO A 39 27.62 0.59 7.47
CA PRO A 39 28.34 1.65 8.18
C PRO A 39 29.62 2.13 7.47
N ASN A 40 30.12 1.40 6.48
CA ASN A 40 31.34 1.73 5.75
C ASN A 40 31.08 2.34 4.37
N LYS A 41 29.82 2.66 4.05
CA LYS A 41 29.42 3.22 2.76
C LYS A 41 28.50 4.42 2.94
N LEU A 42 28.34 5.19 1.87
CA LEU A 42 27.23 6.13 1.76
C LEU A 42 25.92 5.34 1.67
N ASN A 43 24.98 5.61 2.58
CA ASN A 43 23.64 5.04 2.55
C ASN A 43 22.68 6.05 1.93
N VAL A 44 22.02 5.65 0.84
CA VAL A 44 21.01 6.46 0.16
C VAL A 44 19.65 5.83 0.44
N HIS A 45 18.80 6.55 1.18
CA HIS A 45 17.45 6.12 1.50
C HIS A 45 16.48 6.70 0.47
N ILE A 46 15.94 5.84 -0.40
CA ILE A 46 14.87 6.23 -1.32
C ILE A 46 13.55 6.09 -0.56
N VAL A 47 12.78 7.17 -0.48
CA VAL A 47 11.52 7.22 0.29
C VAL A 47 10.35 7.50 -0.66
N PRO A 48 9.70 6.45 -1.20
CA PRO A 48 8.53 6.60 -2.07
C PRO A 48 7.35 7.15 -1.29
N HIS A 49 6.71 8.19 -1.84
CA HIS A 49 5.55 8.87 -1.27
C HIS A 49 4.64 9.41 -2.38
N SER A 50 3.43 9.78 -2.01
CA SER A 50 2.54 10.64 -2.80
C SER A 50 2.09 11.78 -1.91
N HIS A 51 2.02 12.99 -2.46
CA HIS A 51 1.46 14.14 -1.77
C HIS A 51 0.04 14.35 -2.26
N ASP A 52 -0.93 14.05 -1.40
CA ASP A 52 -2.34 14.00 -1.76
C ASP A 52 -3.12 15.13 -1.08
N ASP A 53 -3.10 16.33 -1.67
CA ASP A 53 -3.80 17.50 -1.13
C ASP A 53 -5.28 17.21 -0.81
N VAL A 54 -5.69 17.44 0.44
CA VAL A 54 -7.09 17.30 0.88
C VAL A 54 -7.91 18.52 0.46
N GLY A 55 -7.93 18.77 -0.85
CA GLY A 55 -8.54 19.93 -1.49
C GLY A 55 -7.50 21.02 -1.80
N TRP A 56 -7.45 21.43 -3.07
CA TRP A 56 -6.59 22.51 -3.58
C TRP A 56 -7.17 23.04 -4.90
N LEU A 57 -6.74 22.47 -6.05
CA LEU A 57 -7.31 22.80 -7.37
C LEU A 57 -8.63 22.05 -7.63
N LYS A 58 -8.77 20.88 -7.02
CA LYS A 58 -9.98 20.06 -7.06
C LYS A 58 -10.56 19.91 -5.65
N THR A 59 -11.83 19.54 -5.57
CA THR A 59 -12.43 19.16 -4.29
C THR A 59 -11.87 17.82 -3.80
N VAL A 60 -12.02 17.52 -2.51
CA VAL A 60 -11.62 16.24 -1.91
C VAL A 60 -12.17 15.05 -2.71
N ASP A 61 -13.47 15.04 -3.01
CA ASP A 61 -14.10 13.96 -3.78
C ASP A 61 -13.59 13.86 -5.22
N GLN A 62 -13.29 14.99 -5.86
CA GLN A 62 -12.74 15.00 -7.21
C GLN A 62 -11.31 14.46 -7.24
N TYR A 63 -10.48 14.77 -6.23
CA TYR A 63 -9.19 14.11 -6.05
C TYR A 63 -9.34 12.63 -5.74
N TYR A 64 -10.26 12.24 -4.87
CA TYR A 64 -10.43 10.84 -4.50
C TYR A 64 -10.80 9.97 -5.70
N TYR A 65 -11.86 10.35 -6.42
CA TYR A 65 -12.37 9.54 -7.54
C TYR A 65 -11.63 9.74 -8.86
N GLY A 66 -10.76 10.76 -8.95
CA GLY A 66 -10.13 11.14 -10.20
C GLY A 66 -11.08 11.83 -11.18
N ALA A 67 -12.06 12.57 -10.66
CA ALA A 67 -12.92 13.41 -11.48
C ALA A 67 -12.21 14.73 -11.82
N ARG A 68 -12.74 15.44 -12.84
CA ARG A 68 -12.22 16.74 -13.30
C ARG A 68 -10.71 16.73 -13.61
N ASN A 69 -10.25 15.67 -14.27
CA ASN A 69 -8.86 15.56 -14.71
C ASN A 69 -8.47 16.59 -15.79
N ASP A 70 -9.44 17.33 -16.33
CA ASP A 70 -9.21 18.56 -17.11
C ASP A 70 -8.56 19.68 -16.28
N ILE A 71 -8.79 19.73 -14.96
CA ILE A 71 -8.16 20.69 -14.05
C ILE A 71 -6.78 20.19 -13.62
N GLN A 72 -6.75 18.96 -13.08
CA GLN A 72 -5.53 18.31 -12.63
C GLN A 72 -5.69 16.79 -12.70
N HIS A 73 -4.74 16.12 -13.35
CA HIS A 73 -4.70 14.68 -13.47
C HIS A 73 -4.25 14.04 -12.15
N ALA A 74 -5.21 13.63 -11.32
CA ALA A 74 -4.96 13.06 -10.00
C ALA A 74 -6.16 12.23 -9.54
N GLY A 75 -5.92 11.06 -8.94
CA GLY A 75 -6.96 10.13 -8.48
C GLY A 75 -6.48 9.25 -7.32
N VAL A 76 -6.79 9.62 -6.08
CA VAL A 76 -6.18 9.02 -4.88
C VAL A 76 -6.54 7.55 -4.69
N GLN A 77 -7.76 7.14 -5.02
CA GLN A 77 -8.15 5.71 -4.91
C GLN A 77 -7.22 4.81 -5.75
N TYR A 78 -6.84 5.27 -6.95
CA TYR A 78 -5.98 4.50 -7.85
C TYR A 78 -4.52 4.50 -7.38
N ILE A 79 -4.09 5.57 -6.70
CA ILE A 79 -2.77 5.62 -6.07
C ILE A 79 -2.69 4.54 -5.00
N LEU A 80 -3.64 4.53 -4.06
CA LEU A 80 -3.69 3.53 -2.98
C LEU A 80 -3.77 2.10 -3.52
N ASP A 81 -4.65 1.83 -4.49
CA ASP A 81 -4.76 0.51 -5.13
C ASP A 81 -3.42 0.06 -5.74
N SER A 82 -2.77 0.95 -6.49
CA SER A 82 -1.49 0.66 -7.15
C SER A 82 -0.34 0.48 -6.16
N VAL A 83 -0.31 1.23 -5.06
CA VAL A 83 0.67 1.07 -3.98
C VAL A 83 0.49 -0.31 -3.33
N MET A 84 -0.73 -0.73 -3.00
CA MET A 84 -0.95 -2.05 -2.39
C MET A 84 -0.51 -3.18 -3.31
N MET A 85 -0.81 -3.08 -4.62
CA MET A 85 -0.31 -4.05 -5.61
C MET A 85 1.22 -4.04 -5.68
N ALA A 86 1.84 -2.85 -5.75
CA ALA A 86 3.28 -2.72 -5.83
C ALA A 86 3.98 -3.28 -4.59
N LEU A 87 3.41 -3.08 -3.39
CA LEU A 87 3.92 -3.68 -2.16
C LEU A 87 3.76 -5.22 -2.20
N ASP A 88 2.65 -5.76 -2.70
CA ASP A 88 2.46 -7.21 -2.78
C ASP A 88 3.51 -7.89 -3.70
N GLU A 89 3.89 -7.23 -4.79
CA GLU A 89 4.82 -7.77 -5.79
C GLU A 89 6.27 -7.93 -5.32
N ASN A 90 6.75 -7.11 -4.38
CA ASN A 90 8.15 -7.16 -3.96
C ASN A 90 8.30 -6.80 -2.47
N PRO A 91 8.78 -7.74 -1.62
CA PRO A 91 8.88 -7.54 -0.17
C PRO A 91 9.87 -6.43 0.26
N ASP A 92 10.80 -6.03 -0.59
CA ASP A 92 11.77 -4.96 -0.29
C ASP A 92 11.20 -3.56 -0.54
N ARG A 93 10.07 -3.45 -1.26
CA ARG A 93 9.41 -2.16 -1.51
C ARG A 93 8.79 -1.62 -0.23
N ARG A 94 8.91 -0.30 -0.08
CA ARG A 94 8.34 0.50 1.01
C ARG A 94 7.59 1.70 0.44
N PHE A 95 6.61 2.19 1.18
CA PHE A 95 5.87 3.40 0.84
C PHE A 95 5.41 4.10 2.12
N ILE A 96 5.49 5.44 2.13
CA ILE A 96 4.94 6.25 3.22
C ILE A 96 3.64 6.93 2.76
N TYR A 97 2.64 6.97 3.64
CA TYR A 97 1.37 7.67 3.39
C TYR A 97 1.06 8.65 4.53
N VAL A 98 0.49 9.81 4.19
CA VAL A 98 0.31 10.92 5.14
C VAL A 98 -1.17 11.18 5.43
N GLU A 99 -1.98 11.45 4.40
CA GLU A 99 -3.30 12.07 4.57
C GLU A 99 -4.40 11.06 4.96
N ILE A 100 -4.61 10.88 6.27
CA ILE A 100 -5.53 9.86 6.79
C ILE A 100 -6.98 10.10 6.33
N GLY A 101 -7.39 11.32 6.00
CA GLY A 101 -8.73 11.59 5.45
C GLY A 101 -9.02 10.80 4.17
N PHE A 102 -8.05 10.70 3.25
CA PHE A 102 -8.20 9.87 2.05
C PHE A 102 -8.06 8.39 2.36
N PHE A 103 -7.06 8.02 3.17
CA PHE A 103 -6.84 6.62 3.55
C PHE A 103 -8.05 6.02 4.25
N TRP A 104 -8.68 6.75 5.18
CA TRP A 104 -9.88 6.33 5.90
C TRP A 104 -11.04 6.07 4.95
N ARG A 105 -11.24 6.96 3.97
CA ARG A 105 -12.28 6.80 2.95
C ARG A 105 -12.04 5.54 2.12
N TRP A 106 -10.81 5.36 1.64
CA TRP A 106 -10.41 4.17 0.89
C TRP A 106 -10.58 2.91 1.71
N TRP A 107 -10.07 2.89 2.95
CA TRP A 107 -10.14 1.78 3.89
C TRP A 107 -11.56 1.27 4.10
N ASN A 108 -12.53 2.18 4.27
CA ASN A 108 -13.93 1.81 4.47
C ASN A 108 -14.57 1.14 3.25
N GLN A 109 -14.00 1.32 2.07
CA GLN A 109 -14.47 0.71 0.82
C GLN A 109 -13.82 -0.66 0.55
N GLN A 110 -12.79 -1.04 1.32
CA GLN A 110 -12.04 -2.27 1.08
C GLN A 110 -12.71 -3.51 1.68
N ALA A 111 -12.55 -4.64 0.99
CA ALA A 111 -12.87 -5.97 1.49
C ALA A 111 -11.87 -6.44 2.57
N ASP A 112 -12.25 -7.44 3.34
CA ASP A 112 -11.48 -7.91 4.50
C ASP A 112 -10.10 -8.49 4.14
N ASP A 113 -9.97 -9.05 2.94
CA ASP A 113 -8.70 -9.55 2.40
C ASP A 113 -7.70 -8.42 2.15
N MET A 114 -8.13 -7.34 1.50
CA MET A 114 -7.29 -6.15 1.30
C MET A 114 -6.93 -5.50 2.65
N LYS A 115 -7.90 -5.39 3.57
CA LYS A 115 -7.64 -4.89 4.93
C LYS A 115 -6.61 -5.75 5.67
N ALA A 116 -6.63 -7.06 5.49
CA ALA A 116 -5.64 -7.97 6.07
C ALA A 116 -4.25 -7.75 5.45
N LYS A 117 -4.15 -7.60 4.12
CA LYS A 117 -2.89 -7.29 3.43
C LYS A 117 -2.28 -5.98 3.90
N VAL A 118 -3.07 -4.92 3.98
CA VAL A 118 -2.62 -3.61 4.48
C VAL A 118 -2.08 -3.73 5.90
N LYS A 119 -2.81 -4.40 6.81
CA LYS A 119 -2.33 -4.65 8.19
C LYS A 119 -1.01 -5.41 8.19
N GLN A 120 -0.85 -6.39 7.31
CA GLN A 120 0.42 -7.09 7.15
C GLN A 120 1.52 -6.14 6.69
N PHE A 121 1.30 -5.32 5.66
CA PHE A 121 2.31 -4.36 5.19
C PHE A 121 2.71 -3.34 6.26
N VAL A 122 1.78 -2.92 7.11
CA VAL A 122 2.08 -2.05 8.27
C VAL A 122 2.93 -2.79 9.30
N ASN A 123 2.55 -4.02 9.66
CA ASN A 123 3.30 -4.83 10.64
C ASN A 123 4.72 -5.15 10.14
N ASP A 124 4.87 -5.38 8.84
CA ASP A 124 6.16 -5.65 8.18
C ASP A 124 7.01 -4.37 8.01
N GLY A 125 6.48 -3.18 8.35
CA GLY A 125 7.17 -1.89 8.17
C GLY A 125 7.31 -1.46 6.70
N ARG A 126 6.44 -1.97 5.83
CA ARG A 126 6.48 -1.75 4.37
C ARG A 126 5.54 -0.64 3.94
N LEU A 127 4.41 -0.50 4.62
CA LEU A 127 3.56 0.68 4.57
C LEU A 127 3.69 1.41 5.90
N GLU A 128 4.16 2.66 5.85
CA GLU A 128 4.33 3.49 7.06
C GLU A 128 3.42 4.71 6.99
N PHE A 129 2.70 4.97 8.07
CA PHE A 129 1.94 6.21 8.23
C PHE A 129 2.81 7.25 8.91
N ILE A 130 2.98 8.40 8.26
CA ILE A 130 3.74 9.53 8.82
C ILE A 130 2.80 10.71 9.06
N SER A 131 3.09 11.53 10.08
CA SER A 131 2.18 12.53 10.65
C SER A 131 0.90 11.92 11.25
N GLY A 132 0.09 11.20 10.47
CA GLY A 132 -1.11 10.50 10.93
C GLY A 132 -2.32 11.41 11.16
N GLY A 133 -2.24 12.68 10.77
CA GLY A 133 -3.38 13.61 10.80
C GLY A 133 -4.38 13.38 9.65
N TRP A 134 -5.58 13.93 9.80
CA TRP A 134 -6.60 13.94 8.75
C TRP A 134 -6.10 14.57 7.45
N CYS A 135 -5.28 15.63 7.56
CA CYS A 135 -4.52 16.24 6.48
C CYS A 135 -3.15 16.73 6.98
N MET A 136 -2.31 17.19 6.06
CA MET A 136 -1.15 18.03 6.38
C MET A 136 -1.64 19.46 6.59
N ASN A 137 -1.93 19.84 7.84
CA ASN A 137 -2.49 21.16 8.15
C ASN A 137 -1.48 22.29 7.87
N ASP A 138 -1.99 23.48 7.57
CA ASP A 138 -1.17 24.71 7.51
C ASP A 138 -0.54 25.01 8.88
N GLU A 139 0.62 25.67 8.91
CA GLU A 139 1.35 26.02 10.13
C GLU A 139 1.21 27.50 10.51
N ALA A 140 0.66 28.35 9.64
CA ALA A 140 0.56 29.80 9.85
C ALA A 140 -0.81 30.26 10.39
N SER A 141 -1.89 29.64 9.92
CA SER A 141 -3.27 30.13 10.10
C SER A 141 -4.17 29.17 10.90
N THR A 142 -3.62 28.11 11.47
CA THR A 142 -4.36 27.14 12.29
C THR A 142 -4.27 27.46 13.79
N HIS A 143 -5.36 27.23 14.50
CA HIS A 143 -5.35 27.24 15.97
C HIS A 143 -4.86 25.89 16.51
N TYR A 144 -4.04 25.89 17.56
CA TYR A 144 -3.44 24.65 18.10
C TYR A 144 -4.47 23.59 18.49
N ASN A 145 -5.65 23.97 19.02
CA ASN A 145 -6.74 23.02 19.27
C ASN A 145 -7.17 22.29 17.99
N SER A 146 -7.31 23.00 16.86
CA SER A 146 -7.69 22.39 15.59
C SER A 146 -6.59 21.48 15.04
N ILE A 147 -5.31 21.79 15.31
CA ILE A 147 -4.20 20.90 14.99
C ILE A 147 -4.30 19.62 15.83
N ILE A 148 -4.62 19.72 17.11
CA ILE A 148 -4.80 18.54 17.98
C ILE A 148 -6.01 17.72 17.51
N ASP A 149 -7.15 18.37 17.29
CA ASP A 149 -8.40 17.72 16.90
C ASP A 149 -8.24 16.92 15.60
N GLN A 150 -7.46 17.41 14.64
CA GLN A 150 -7.26 16.70 13.38
C GLN A 150 -6.20 15.57 13.45
N HIS A 151 -5.42 15.49 14.53
CA HIS A 151 -4.44 14.43 14.80
C HIS A 151 -4.92 13.37 15.81
N SER A 152 -6.11 13.52 16.40
CA SER A 152 -6.62 12.69 17.51
C SER A 152 -7.85 11.87 17.11
#